data_AF-A0A8H4CXQ6-F1
#
_entry.id   AF-A0A8H4CXQ6-F1
#
_cell.length_a   1.000
_cell.length_b   1.000
_cell.length_c   1.000
_cell.angle_alpha   90.00
_cell.angle_beta   90.00
_cell.angle_gamma   90.00
#
_symmetry.space_group_name_H-M   'P 1'
#
loop_
_entity.id
_entity.type
_entity.pdbx_description
1 polymer ?
#
loop_
_entity_poly.entity_id
_entity_poly.type
_entity_poly.pdbx_seq_one_letter_code
_entity_poly.pdbx_strand_id
1 'polypeptide(L)'
;MSTDKKPGYLANPSGECCLKGTIHEGEARGSWEVIADVETYVSKPPTDKANGHVVLYFPDVWGMFVNGLLVMDAFAHAGYLVLGLDYFRGDPVWKHRKNRHDTSNPDFDYEAWKRKHTAFADVAVPKWVDAVKQRYGTEATGFACVGYCFGAPYVCDELAKDAVMVGAFAHPAFLKEHHFLNLKKPLFMSCSEIDHTFDVPSRRRALDILQSEKKIYHYQLFSGVEHGFALRGDPKDSYQRWVKEQSLDGITTQAASMVPPRAFDFAGDVAIVTGAGSRMDGEIGNGRAAAILLARHGAKVALLDLNEDWARETKRMIDEEGGTSEIIQTDVSKEDSCRDAVSKTVELFGAVHILVNNVGVGGAIGNATNINLEAWDRDFRINVTSMIMMSRYAIPEMRKQGRGSIINISSVSGLLGGNPSLLYPTTKGAIIQMTRAMAAQHGSENIRVNCIAPGMVYTPMVRGRGMTEETRQARIDQNLMKKEGTAWDIGYAILFLASKEAGWITGLIMPVDGGTTAGRSDRPALQADGLAAENTGIEK
;
A
#
# COMPACT_ATOMS: atom_id res chain seq x y z
N MET A 1 -28.55 -31.30 12.70
CA MET A 1 -29.64 -31.50 11.71
C MET A 1 -29.02 -32.23 10.52
N SER A 2 -29.68 -33.31 10.06
CA SER A 2 -29.15 -34.42 9.26
C SER A 2 -28.06 -34.05 8.24
N THR A 3 -26.84 -34.57 8.43
CA THR A 3 -25.75 -34.56 7.45
C THR A 3 -25.74 -35.90 6.69
N ASP A 4 -26.74 -36.10 5.82
CA ASP A 4 -26.68 -37.19 4.84
C ASP A 4 -25.63 -36.84 3.77
N LYS A 5 -24.36 -37.06 4.10
CA LYS A 5 -23.25 -36.92 3.16
C LYS A 5 -23.48 -37.86 1.99
N LYS A 6 -23.65 -37.31 0.79
CA LYS A 6 -23.90 -38.13 -0.40
C LYS A 6 -22.60 -38.84 -0.81
N PRO A 7 -22.62 -40.16 -1.06
CA PRO A 7 -21.42 -40.89 -1.46
C PRO A 7 -20.74 -40.25 -2.68
N GLY A 8 -19.42 -40.10 -2.61
CA GLY A 8 -18.60 -39.59 -3.71
C GLY A 8 -18.51 -38.07 -3.86
N TYR A 9 -19.20 -37.27 -3.02
CA TYR A 9 -19.07 -35.82 -2.99
C TYR A 9 -18.16 -35.32 -1.87
N LEU A 10 -17.31 -34.35 -2.20
CA LEU A 10 -16.62 -33.50 -1.23
C LEU A 10 -17.50 -32.30 -0.88
N ALA A 11 -17.99 -31.56 -1.86
CA ALA A 11 -19.05 -30.59 -1.65
C ALA A 11 -20.37 -31.21 -2.12
N ASN A 12 -21.32 -31.40 -1.21
CA ASN A 12 -22.61 -32.00 -1.51
C ASN A 12 -23.36 -31.21 -2.61
N PRO A 13 -24.35 -31.82 -3.27
CA PRO A 13 -25.31 -31.07 -4.07
C PRO A 13 -26.02 -30.00 -3.24
N SER A 14 -26.30 -28.83 -3.84
CA SER A 14 -27.08 -27.78 -3.18
C SER A 14 -28.45 -28.31 -2.74
N GLY A 15 -28.87 -27.96 -1.52
CA GLY A 15 -30.13 -28.42 -0.90
C GLY A 15 -31.08 -27.27 -0.54
N GLU A 16 -32.16 -27.56 0.19
CA GLU A 16 -33.16 -26.55 0.59
C GLU A 16 -32.57 -25.39 1.40
N CYS A 17 -31.53 -25.65 2.21
CA CYS A 17 -30.83 -24.61 2.95
C CYS A 17 -30.04 -23.64 2.04
N CYS A 18 -29.74 -24.00 0.79
CA CYS A 18 -29.17 -23.10 -0.22
C CYS A 18 -30.22 -22.10 -0.78
N LEU A 19 -31.50 -22.28 -0.46
CA LEU A 19 -32.60 -21.39 -0.85
C LEU A 19 -32.88 -20.30 0.19
N LYS A 20 -32.01 -20.20 1.22
CA LYS A 20 -32.07 -19.17 2.27
C LYS A 20 -31.09 -18.05 1.94
N GLY A 21 -31.54 -16.80 1.84
CA GLY A 21 -30.66 -15.68 1.50
C GLY A 21 -31.36 -14.33 1.57
N THR A 22 -30.57 -13.25 1.53
CA THR A 22 -31.05 -11.87 1.43
C THR A 22 -30.83 -11.33 0.03
N ILE A 23 -31.89 -10.77 -0.57
CA ILE A 23 -31.81 -10.05 -1.85
C ILE A 23 -31.28 -8.65 -1.57
N HIS A 24 -30.26 -8.22 -2.33
CA HIS A 24 -29.62 -6.92 -2.17
C HIS A 24 -30.35 -5.84 -2.97
N GLU A 25 -30.09 -4.58 -2.60
CA GLU A 25 -30.56 -3.40 -3.32
C GLU A 25 -29.41 -2.86 -4.19
N GLY A 26 -29.72 -2.38 -5.39
CA GLY A 26 -28.74 -1.81 -6.32
C GLY A 26 -29.18 -1.96 -7.78
N GLU A 27 -28.61 -1.12 -8.64
CA GLU A 27 -28.86 -1.15 -10.09
C GLU A 27 -27.68 -1.80 -10.82
N ALA A 28 -28.00 -2.88 -11.53
CA ALA A 28 -27.08 -3.57 -12.43
C ALA A 28 -26.75 -2.68 -13.64
N ARG A 29 -25.46 -2.59 -14.02
CA ARG A 29 -24.94 -1.65 -15.02
C ARG A 29 -24.55 -2.28 -16.35
N GLY A 30 -24.51 -3.59 -16.41
CA GLY A 30 -24.20 -4.38 -17.60
C GLY A 30 -25.36 -4.49 -18.57
N SER A 31 -25.16 -5.28 -19.62
CA SER A 31 -26.13 -5.50 -20.69
C SER A 31 -26.28 -6.98 -21.00
N TRP A 32 -27.42 -7.37 -21.54
CA TRP A 32 -27.67 -8.74 -21.97
C TRP A 32 -27.34 -8.93 -23.45
N GLU A 33 -26.67 -10.04 -23.76
CA GLU A 33 -26.35 -10.49 -25.11
C GLU A 33 -26.60 -12.01 -25.22
N VAL A 34 -26.69 -12.54 -26.44
CA VAL A 34 -26.74 -13.99 -26.67
C VAL A 34 -25.39 -14.46 -27.20
N ILE A 35 -24.78 -15.45 -26.53
CA ILE A 35 -23.52 -16.08 -26.94
C ILE A 35 -23.73 -17.60 -26.92
N ALA A 36 -23.44 -18.28 -28.03
CA ALA A 36 -23.62 -19.72 -28.18
C ALA A 36 -25.03 -20.22 -27.76
N ASP A 37 -26.07 -19.49 -28.16
CA ASP A 37 -27.48 -19.75 -27.83
C ASP A 37 -27.82 -19.67 -26.32
N VAL A 38 -26.98 -18.98 -25.54
CA VAL A 38 -27.21 -18.75 -24.10
C VAL A 38 -27.26 -17.25 -23.82
N GLU A 39 -28.28 -16.82 -23.07
CA GLU A 39 -28.33 -15.45 -22.53
C GLU A 39 -27.13 -15.20 -21.62
N THR A 40 -26.44 -14.10 -21.86
CA THR A 40 -25.18 -13.75 -21.21
C THR A 40 -25.27 -12.30 -20.74
N TYR A 41 -25.09 -12.08 -19.45
CA TYR A 41 -24.90 -10.74 -18.92
C TYR A 41 -23.44 -10.33 -19.09
N VAL A 42 -23.22 -9.15 -19.64
CA VAL A 42 -21.92 -8.58 -19.97
C VAL A 42 -21.74 -7.30 -19.18
N SER A 43 -20.74 -7.25 -18.31
CA SER A 43 -20.37 -6.07 -17.54
C SER A 43 -18.98 -5.59 -17.96
N LYS A 44 -18.90 -4.32 -18.38
CA LYS A 44 -17.67 -3.72 -18.92
C LYS A 44 -16.97 -2.87 -17.86
N PRO A 45 -15.63 -2.91 -17.79
CA PRO A 45 -14.90 -2.09 -16.84
C PRO A 45 -14.95 -0.61 -17.22
N PRO A 46 -14.80 0.30 -16.24
CA PRO A 46 -14.52 1.71 -16.52
C PRO A 46 -13.31 1.85 -17.44
N THR A 47 -13.35 2.79 -18.39
CA THR A 47 -12.30 2.94 -19.42
C THR A 47 -10.92 3.22 -18.82
N ASP A 48 -10.85 3.92 -17.70
CA ASP A 48 -9.63 4.25 -16.94
C ASP A 48 -9.09 3.07 -16.10
N LYS A 49 -9.88 2.01 -15.92
CA LYS A 49 -9.52 0.81 -15.13
C LYS A 49 -9.37 -0.46 -15.94
N ALA A 50 -9.75 -0.44 -17.23
CA ALA A 50 -9.75 -1.63 -18.08
C ALA A 50 -8.35 -2.27 -18.16
N ASN A 51 -8.23 -3.52 -17.73
CA ASN A 51 -6.97 -4.26 -17.66
C ASN A 51 -6.73 -5.19 -18.86
N GLY A 52 -7.68 -5.27 -19.81
CA GLY A 52 -7.59 -6.12 -21.00
C GLY A 52 -7.82 -7.61 -20.75
N HIS A 53 -8.26 -8.00 -19.56
CA HIS A 53 -8.51 -9.40 -19.18
C HIS A 53 -10.00 -9.68 -18.95
N VAL A 54 -10.36 -10.96 -19.10
CA VAL A 54 -11.75 -11.42 -19.09
C VAL A 54 -11.99 -12.34 -17.90
N VAL A 55 -13.10 -12.13 -17.19
CA VAL A 55 -13.61 -13.02 -16.14
C VAL A 55 -14.87 -13.72 -16.64
N LEU A 56 -14.80 -15.05 -16.67
CA LEU A 56 -15.94 -15.94 -16.90
C LEU A 56 -16.65 -16.17 -15.55
N TYR A 57 -17.88 -15.69 -15.43
CA TYR A 57 -18.67 -15.79 -14.21
C TYR A 57 -19.65 -16.97 -14.33
N PHE A 58 -19.56 -17.93 -13.41
CA PHE A 58 -20.47 -19.06 -13.28
C PHE A 58 -21.42 -18.81 -12.09
N PRO A 59 -22.72 -18.53 -12.35
CA PRO A 59 -23.68 -18.15 -11.31
C PRO A 59 -23.89 -19.16 -10.18
N ASP A 60 -24.65 -18.75 -9.16
CA ASP A 60 -25.17 -19.59 -8.08
C ASP A 60 -26.46 -20.32 -8.53
N VAL A 61 -27.01 -21.22 -7.72
CA VAL A 61 -28.34 -21.85 -7.94
C VAL A 61 -29.47 -20.82 -8.05
N TRP A 62 -29.28 -19.61 -7.50
CA TRP A 62 -30.15 -18.45 -7.70
C TRP A 62 -30.03 -17.82 -9.09
N GLY A 63 -29.13 -18.29 -9.96
CA GLY A 63 -28.98 -17.80 -11.32
C GLY A 63 -28.62 -16.33 -11.40
N MET A 64 -29.18 -15.65 -12.39
CA MET A 64 -28.90 -14.25 -12.71
C MET A 64 -29.91 -13.31 -12.03
N PHE A 65 -29.76 -13.16 -10.72
CA PHE A 65 -30.53 -12.22 -9.90
C PHE A 65 -29.63 -11.06 -9.44
N VAL A 66 -30.24 -10.01 -8.86
CA VAL A 66 -29.56 -8.74 -8.56
C VAL A 66 -28.22 -8.91 -7.83
N ASN A 67 -28.11 -9.78 -6.84
CA ASN A 67 -26.83 -9.96 -6.12
C ASN A 67 -25.71 -10.48 -7.04
N GLY A 68 -26.04 -11.41 -7.95
CA GLY A 68 -25.10 -11.93 -8.95
C GLY A 68 -24.65 -10.85 -9.93
N LEU A 69 -25.61 -10.05 -10.43
CA LEU A 69 -25.32 -8.95 -11.34
C LEU A 69 -24.43 -7.89 -10.68
N LEU A 70 -24.71 -7.53 -9.43
CA LEU A 70 -23.91 -6.58 -8.66
C LEU A 70 -22.49 -7.09 -8.40
N VAL A 71 -22.31 -8.38 -8.14
CA VAL A 71 -20.98 -8.99 -8.00
C VAL A 71 -20.21 -8.96 -9.32
N MET A 72 -20.86 -9.27 -10.44
CA MET A 72 -20.25 -9.14 -11.77
C MET A 72 -19.84 -7.70 -12.08
N ASP A 73 -20.68 -6.73 -11.75
CA ASP A 73 -20.36 -5.31 -11.91
C ASP A 73 -19.21 -4.87 -11.02
N ALA A 74 -19.04 -5.48 -9.84
CA ALA A 74 -17.91 -5.21 -8.97
C ALA A 74 -16.59 -5.79 -9.51
N PHE A 75 -16.61 -6.99 -10.11
CA PHE A 75 -15.48 -7.50 -10.90
C PHE A 75 -15.14 -6.57 -12.07
N ALA A 76 -16.15 -6.02 -12.75
CA ALA A 76 -15.93 -5.06 -13.82
C ALA A 76 -15.32 -3.76 -13.31
N HIS A 77 -15.78 -3.27 -12.15
CA HIS A 77 -15.19 -2.11 -11.49
C HIS A 77 -13.71 -2.33 -11.10
N ALA A 78 -13.30 -3.58 -10.85
CA ALA A 78 -11.91 -3.97 -10.62
C ALA A 78 -11.05 -4.05 -11.91
N GLY A 79 -11.63 -3.73 -13.06
CA GLY A 79 -10.91 -3.56 -14.33
C GLY A 79 -11.11 -4.68 -15.34
N TYR A 80 -11.87 -5.73 -15.01
CA TYR A 80 -12.08 -6.88 -15.89
C TYR A 80 -13.28 -6.69 -16.82
N LEU A 81 -13.24 -7.28 -18.01
CA LEU A 81 -14.47 -7.57 -18.75
C LEU A 81 -15.11 -8.83 -18.16
N VAL A 82 -16.38 -8.77 -17.74
CA VAL A 82 -17.04 -9.88 -17.05
C VAL A 82 -18.20 -10.39 -17.88
N LEU A 83 -18.23 -11.70 -18.13
CA LEU A 83 -19.32 -12.36 -18.86
C LEU A 83 -19.88 -13.48 -18.00
N GLY A 84 -21.19 -13.51 -17.81
CA GLY A 84 -21.88 -14.52 -17.01
C GLY A 84 -23.05 -15.10 -17.76
N LEU A 85 -23.03 -16.42 -17.96
CA LEU A 85 -24.06 -17.13 -18.69
C LEU A 85 -25.25 -17.50 -17.80
N ASP A 86 -26.46 -17.40 -18.33
CA ASP A 86 -27.67 -17.91 -17.69
C ASP A 86 -27.96 -19.35 -18.12
N TYR A 87 -27.34 -20.31 -17.44
CA TYR A 87 -27.67 -21.72 -17.63
C TYR A 87 -29.02 -22.12 -17.00
N PHE A 88 -29.78 -21.18 -16.42
CA PHE A 88 -31.16 -21.38 -15.98
C PHE A 88 -32.21 -20.96 -17.03
N ARG A 89 -31.82 -20.32 -18.14
CA ARG A 89 -32.73 -19.98 -19.25
C ARG A 89 -33.97 -19.22 -18.79
N GLY A 90 -33.78 -18.22 -17.94
CA GLY A 90 -34.86 -17.43 -17.36
C GLY A 90 -35.71 -18.16 -16.32
N ASP A 91 -35.32 -19.35 -15.86
CA ASP A 91 -36.01 -20.14 -14.80
C ASP A 91 -35.15 -20.32 -13.52
N PRO A 92 -34.58 -19.23 -12.95
CA PRO A 92 -33.76 -19.32 -11.74
C PRO A 92 -34.60 -19.64 -10.50
N VAL A 93 -33.96 -20.21 -9.47
CA VAL A 93 -34.68 -20.74 -8.29
C VAL A 93 -35.46 -19.67 -7.51
N TRP A 94 -35.05 -18.40 -7.58
CA TRP A 94 -35.73 -17.31 -6.86
C TRP A 94 -37.14 -17.01 -7.39
N LYS A 95 -37.48 -17.47 -8.61
CA LYS A 95 -38.87 -17.42 -9.13
C LYS A 95 -39.80 -18.38 -8.38
N HIS A 96 -39.24 -19.39 -7.72
CA HIS A 96 -39.99 -20.43 -7.00
C HIS A 96 -39.90 -20.28 -5.47
N ARG A 97 -38.91 -19.53 -4.96
CA ARG A 97 -38.66 -19.25 -3.54
C ARG A 97 -38.04 -17.86 -3.36
N LYS A 98 -38.71 -16.95 -2.66
CA LYS A 98 -38.28 -15.55 -2.49
C LYS A 98 -37.28 -15.34 -1.36
N ASN A 99 -37.35 -16.11 -0.28
CA ASN A 99 -36.44 -15.98 0.87
C ASN A 99 -36.46 -17.23 1.76
N ARG A 100 -35.69 -17.18 2.84
CA ARG A 100 -35.48 -18.28 3.80
C ARG A 100 -36.74 -18.80 4.52
N HIS A 101 -37.85 -18.08 4.44
CA HIS A 101 -39.14 -18.41 5.06
C HIS A 101 -40.25 -18.66 4.02
N ASP A 102 -39.95 -18.64 2.73
CA ASP A 102 -40.96 -18.74 1.67
C ASP A 102 -41.40 -20.20 1.43
N THR A 103 -42.66 -20.50 1.77
CA THR A 103 -43.32 -21.79 1.52
C THR A 103 -44.42 -21.70 0.46
N SER A 104 -44.45 -20.64 -0.37
CA SER A 104 -45.61 -20.31 -1.21
C SER A 104 -45.82 -21.23 -2.42
N ASN A 105 -44.86 -22.08 -2.79
CA ASN A 105 -45.00 -23.02 -3.91
C ASN A 105 -44.70 -24.47 -3.45
N PRO A 106 -45.67 -25.18 -2.84
CA PRO A 106 -45.47 -26.51 -2.28
C PRO A 106 -45.18 -27.59 -3.34
N ASP A 107 -45.57 -27.36 -4.60
CA ASP A 107 -45.42 -28.32 -5.71
C ASP A 107 -44.07 -28.21 -6.45
N PHE A 108 -43.17 -27.32 -6.00
CA PHE A 108 -41.86 -27.15 -6.62
C PHE A 108 -40.94 -28.35 -6.36
N ASP A 109 -40.80 -29.23 -7.36
CA ASP A 109 -39.83 -30.32 -7.36
C ASP A 109 -38.41 -29.79 -7.66
N TYR A 110 -37.69 -29.47 -6.59
CA TYR A 110 -36.32 -28.97 -6.66
C TYR A 110 -35.34 -29.97 -7.30
N GLU A 111 -35.54 -31.28 -7.13
CA GLU A 111 -34.66 -32.31 -7.72
C GLU A 111 -34.88 -32.45 -9.23
N ALA A 112 -36.13 -32.37 -9.70
CA ALA A 112 -36.43 -32.31 -11.13
C ALA A 112 -35.91 -31.01 -11.77
N TRP A 113 -36.12 -29.86 -11.13
CA TRP A 113 -35.61 -28.58 -11.58
C TRP A 113 -34.08 -28.60 -11.72
N LYS A 114 -33.38 -29.07 -10.69
CA LYS A 114 -31.92 -29.20 -10.70
C LYS A 114 -31.42 -30.11 -11.81
N ARG A 115 -31.99 -31.31 -11.99
CA ARG A 115 -31.60 -32.23 -13.07
C ARG A 115 -31.74 -31.60 -14.46
N LYS A 116 -32.86 -30.92 -14.71
CA LYS A 116 -33.13 -30.20 -15.98
C LYS A 116 -32.06 -29.16 -16.28
N HIS A 117 -31.65 -28.38 -15.28
CA HIS A 117 -30.68 -27.29 -15.47
C HIS A 117 -29.23 -27.78 -15.51
N THR A 118 -28.84 -28.76 -14.69
CA THR A 118 -27.52 -29.40 -14.77
C THR A 118 -27.30 -30.03 -16.14
N ALA A 119 -28.26 -30.81 -16.65
CA ALA A 119 -28.12 -31.45 -17.96
C ALA A 119 -27.94 -30.44 -19.11
N PHE A 120 -28.56 -29.26 -19.00
CA PHE A 120 -28.34 -28.17 -19.96
C PHE A 120 -26.96 -27.52 -19.77
N ALA A 121 -26.60 -27.18 -18.53
CA ALA A 121 -25.35 -26.52 -18.20
C ALA A 121 -24.12 -27.35 -18.63
N ASP A 122 -24.15 -28.67 -18.44
CA ASP A 122 -23.05 -29.58 -18.83
C ASP A 122 -22.76 -29.56 -20.34
N VAL A 123 -23.76 -29.23 -21.16
CA VAL A 123 -23.61 -29.08 -22.62
C VAL A 123 -23.34 -27.64 -23.02
N ALA A 124 -23.95 -26.68 -22.34
CA ALA A 124 -23.92 -25.27 -22.71
C ALA A 124 -22.63 -24.57 -22.26
N VAL A 125 -22.15 -24.86 -21.05
CA VAL A 125 -20.97 -24.19 -20.46
C VAL A 125 -19.73 -24.34 -21.36
N PRO A 126 -19.31 -25.55 -21.80
CA PRO A 126 -18.12 -25.67 -22.64
C PRO A 126 -18.24 -24.89 -23.96
N LYS A 127 -19.39 -25.00 -24.64
CA LYS A 127 -19.65 -24.29 -25.89
C LYS A 127 -19.62 -22.77 -25.73
N TRP A 128 -20.20 -22.29 -24.62
CA TRP A 128 -20.22 -20.88 -24.28
C TRP A 128 -18.82 -20.34 -23.97
N VAL A 129 -18.02 -21.08 -23.18
CA VAL A 129 -16.63 -20.70 -22.88
C VAL A 129 -15.82 -20.57 -24.17
N ASP A 130 -15.90 -21.56 -25.06
CA ASP A 130 -15.19 -21.53 -26.35
C ASP A 130 -15.61 -20.33 -27.20
N ALA A 131 -16.92 -20.04 -27.28
CA ALA A 131 -17.44 -18.89 -28.03
C ALA A 131 -17.00 -17.55 -27.43
N VAL A 132 -16.99 -17.40 -26.10
CA VAL A 132 -16.50 -16.19 -25.43
C VAL A 132 -15.01 -15.99 -25.72
N LYS A 133 -14.21 -17.06 -25.59
CA LYS A 133 -12.77 -16.99 -25.89
C LYS A 133 -12.51 -16.63 -27.35
N GLN A 134 -13.26 -17.20 -28.28
CA GLN A 134 -13.13 -16.86 -29.70
C GLN A 134 -13.49 -15.40 -29.97
N ARG A 135 -14.52 -14.87 -29.30
CA ARG A 135 -15.02 -13.51 -29.52
C ARG A 135 -14.18 -12.42 -28.86
N TYR A 136 -13.62 -12.69 -27.68
CA TYR A 136 -12.94 -11.69 -26.84
C TYR A 136 -11.45 -11.96 -26.63
N GLY A 137 -10.93 -13.08 -27.14
CA GLY A 137 -9.54 -13.47 -26.99
C GLY A 137 -8.62 -12.77 -27.99
N THR A 138 -7.52 -12.24 -27.47
CA THR A 138 -6.34 -11.82 -28.24
C THR A 138 -5.10 -12.49 -27.65
N GLU A 139 -3.93 -12.33 -28.27
CA GLU A 139 -2.68 -12.86 -27.71
C GLU A 139 -2.35 -12.30 -26.31
N ALA A 140 -2.82 -11.08 -26.00
CA ALA A 140 -2.61 -10.43 -24.71
C ALA A 140 -3.73 -10.69 -23.68
N THR A 141 -4.83 -11.34 -24.08
CA THR A 141 -6.00 -11.51 -23.23
C THR A 141 -5.85 -12.73 -22.31
N GLY A 142 -5.62 -12.47 -21.02
CA GLY A 142 -5.80 -13.47 -19.97
C GLY A 142 -7.27 -13.73 -19.68
N PHE A 143 -7.63 -15.01 -19.51
CA PHE A 143 -8.96 -15.43 -19.05
C PHE A 143 -8.87 -15.99 -17.64
N ALA A 144 -9.74 -15.52 -16.76
CA ALA A 144 -9.97 -16.07 -15.42
C ALA A 144 -11.42 -16.57 -15.32
N CYS A 145 -11.71 -17.42 -14.34
CA CYS A 145 -13.09 -17.82 -14.05
C CYS A 145 -13.42 -17.75 -12.56
N VAL A 146 -14.67 -17.41 -12.25
CA VAL A 146 -15.19 -17.35 -10.88
C VAL A 146 -16.51 -18.10 -10.80
N GLY A 147 -16.72 -18.86 -9.73
CA GLY A 147 -17.92 -19.68 -9.55
C GLY A 147 -18.50 -19.61 -8.14
N TYR A 148 -19.81 -19.62 -8.04
CA TYR A 148 -20.52 -19.56 -6.76
C TYR A 148 -21.41 -20.78 -6.62
N CYS A 149 -21.32 -21.52 -5.51
CA CYS A 149 -22.16 -22.70 -5.28
C CYS A 149 -22.21 -23.69 -6.47
N PHE A 150 -23.29 -23.65 -7.26
CA PHE A 150 -23.53 -24.46 -8.46
C PHE A 150 -22.48 -24.21 -9.55
N GLY A 151 -21.89 -23.01 -9.60
CA GLY A 151 -20.84 -22.65 -10.55
C GLY A 151 -19.45 -23.26 -10.26
N ALA A 152 -19.23 -23.80 -9.06
CA ALA A 152 -17.91 -24.24 -8.62
C ALA A 152 -17.31 -25.42 -9.43
N PRO A 153 -18.05 -26.46 -9.83
CA PRO A 153 -17.53 -27.54 -10.67
C PRO A 153 -16.97 -27.01 -12.00
N TYR A 154 -17.67 -26.06 -12.63
CA TYR A 154 -17.25 -25.48 -13.91
C TYR A 154 -15.95 -24.70 -13.78
N VAL A 155 -15.69 -24.03 -12.64
CA VAL A 155 -14.37 -23.45 -12.35
C VAL A 155 -13.29 -24.53 -12.38
N CYS A 156 -13.49 -25.62 -11.64
CA CYS A 156 -12.52 -26.72 -11.60
C CYS A 156 -12.29 -27.37 -12.97
N ASP A 157 -13.35 -27.53 -13.77
CA ASP A 157 -13.27 -28.08 -15.12
C ASP A 157 -12.45 -27.18 -16.05
N GLU A 158 -12.65 -25.85 -15.97
CA GLU A 158 -11.86 -24.90 -16.77
C GLU A 158 -10.39 -24.84 -16.30
N LEU A 159 -10.12 -25.01 -15.00
CA LEU A 159 -8.75 -25.08 -14.45
C LEU A 159 -8.05 -26.41 -14.73
N ALA A 160 -8.79 -27.47 -15.06
CA ALA A 160 -8.24 -28.74 -15.53
C ALA A 160 -7.87 -28.70 -17.03
N LYS A 161 -8.40 -27.72 -17.76
CA LYS A 161 -8.09 -27.40 -19.16
C LYS A 161 -7.05 -26.28 -19.22
N ASP A 162 -6.52 -26.00 -20.41
CA ASP A 162 -5.77 -24.77 -20.70
C ASP A 162 -6.71 -23.63 -21.13
N ALA A 163 -7.92 -23.63 -20.58
CA ALA A 163 -8.97 -22.68 -20.96
C ALA A 163 -8.78 -21.31 -20.28
N VAL A 164 -8.34 -21.32 -19.02
CA VAL A 164 -8.13 -20.12 -18.19
C VAL A 164 -6.74 -20.14 -17.54
N MET A 165 -6.29 -18.99 -17.04
CA MET A 165 -5.02 -18.83 -16.33
C MET A 165 -5.14 -19.09 -14.84
N VAL A 166 -6.29 -18.74 -14.24
CA VAL A 166 -6.56 -18.80 -12.80
C VAL A 166 -8.07 -18.90 -12.59
N GLY A 167 -8.49 -19.45 -11.45
CA GLY A 167 -9.89 -19.50 -11.10
C GLY A 167 -10.15 -19.39 -9.61
N ALA A 168 -11.36 -18.99 -9.26
CA ALA A 168 -11.81 -18.89 -7.88
C ALA A 168 -13.21 -19.47 -7.73
N PHE A 169 -13.52 -20.02 -6.56
CA PHE A 169 -14.91 -20.24 -6.19
C PHE A 169 -15.21 -19.77 -4.77
N ALA A 170 -16.49 -19.48 -4.52
CA ALA A 170 -17.01 -19.20 -3.18
C ALA A 170 -18.14 -20.16 -2.82
N HIS A 171 -18.15 -20.61 -1.55
CA HIS A 171 -19.16 -21.50 -0.96
C HIS A 171 -19.60 -22.63 -1.93
N PRO A 172 -18.68 -23.53 -2.31
CA PRO A 172 -18.88 -24.43 -3.43
C PRO A 172 -19.92 -25.53 -3.16
N ALA A 173 -20.54 -26.04 -4.22
CA ALA A 173 -21.38 -27.23 -4.21
C ALA A 173 -20.96 -28.19 -5.33
N PHE A 174 -21.45 -29.44 -5.28
CA PHE A 174 -21.27 -30.47 -6.31
C PHE A 174 -19.82 -30.92 -6.60
N LEU A 175 -18.84 -30.51 -5.79
CA LEU A 175 -17.45 -30.92 -5.95
C LEU A 175 -17.21 -32.36 -5.51
N LYS A 176 -16.30 -33.02 -6.20
CA LYS A 176 -15.83 -34.40 -6.01
C LYS A 176 -14.30 -34.40 -6.05
N GLU A 177 -13.65 -35.48 -5.60
CA GLU A 177 -12.19 -35.53 -5.53
C GLU A 177 -11.50 -35.21 -6.87
N HIS A 178 -12.03 -35.71 -7.99
CA HIS A 178 -11.44 -35.48 -9.31
C HIS A 178 -11.34 -34.00 -9.68
N HIS A 179 -12.24 -33.15 -9.19
CA HIS A 179 -12.18 -31.71 -9.44
C HIS A 179 -10.93 -31.06 -8.86
N PHE A 180 -10.37 -31.63 -7.78
CA PHE A 180 -9.12 -31.16 -7.16
C PHE A 180 -7.89 -31.87 -7.75
N LEU A 181 -8.00 -33.19 -8.00
CA LEU A 181 -6.93 -33.99 -8.60
C LEU A 181 -6.55 -33.47 -10.00
N ASN A 182 -7.55 -33.06 -10.80
CA ASN A 182 -7.36 -32.70 -12.20
C ASN A 182 -6.87 -31.25 -12.40
N LEU A 183 -6.77 -30.43 -11.36
CA LEU A 183 -6.37 -29.02 -11.49
C LEU A 183 -4.97 -28.90 -12.09
N LYS A 184 -4.84 -28.02 -13.09
CA LYS A 184 -3.55 -27.65 -13.72
C LYS A 184 -3.19 -26.19 -13.50
N LYS A 185 -4.17 -25.36 -13.13
CA LYS A 185 -4.03 -23.91 -12.93
C LYS A 185 -4.32 -23.53 -11.47
N PRO A 186 -3.86 -22.36 -11.00
CA PRO A 186 -4.08 -21.92 -9.62
C PRO A 186 -5.56 -21.76 -9.27
N LEU A 187 -5.93 -22.20 -8.06
CA LEU A 187 -7.29 -22.13 -7.53
C LEU A 187 -7.35 -21.27 -6.24
N PHE A 188 -8.26 -20.31 -6.19
CA PHE A 188 -8.64 -19.60 -4.95
C PHE A 188 -9.95 -20.16 -4.38
N MET A 189 -9.94 -20.56 -3.11
CA MET A 189 -11.09 -21.12 -2.41
C MET A 189 -11.58 -20.17 -1.32
N SER A 190 -12.74 -19.56 -1.50
CA SER A 190 -13.44 -18.76 -0.48
C SER A 190 -14.50 -19.60 0.24
N CYS A 191 -14.25 -19.98 1.48
CA CYS A 191 -15.07 -20.94 2.21
C CYS A 191 -15.68 -20.35 3.49
N SER A 192 -16.84 -20.90 3.86
CA SER A 192 -17.50 -20.60 5.13
C SER A 192 -17.19 -21.66 6.18
N GLU A 193 -17.11 -21.25 7.44
CA GLU A 193 -16.95 -22.18 8.57
C GLU A 193 -18.17 -23.09 8.71
N ILE A 194 -19.37 -22.50 8.69
CA ILE A 194 -20.65 -23.18 8.90
C ILE A 194 -21.22 -23.60 7.54
N ASP A 195 -20.63 -24.64 6.96
CA ASP A 195 -21.00 -25.13 5.62
C ASP A 195 -21.47 -26.59 5.68
N HIS A 196 -22.76 -26.82 5.41
CA HIS A 196 -23.33 -28.18 5.31
C HIS A 196 -23.03 -28.83 3.96
N THR A 197 -22.68 -28.03 2.95
CA THR A 197 -22.39 -28.50 1.60
C THR A 197 -20.93 -28.95 1.54
N PHE A 198 -20.00 -28.08 1.92
CA PHE A 198 -18.57 -28.35 1.94
C PHE A 198 -18.05 -28.35 3.37
N ASP A 199 -18.43 -29.38 4.12
CA ASP A 199 -18.19 -29.52 5.56
C ASP A 199 -16.70 -29.62 5.96
N VAL A 200 -16.41 -29.58 7.27
CA VAL A 200 -15.02 -29.60 7.78
C VAL A 200 -14.23 -30.82 7.29
N PRO A 201 -14.73 -32.08 7.39
CA PRO A 201 -14.01 -33.23 6.85
C PRO A 201 -13.74 -33.15 5.34
N SER A 202 -14.72 -32.69 4.55
CA SER A 202 -14.56 -32.55 3.11
C SER A 202 -13.57 -31.45 2.72
N ARG A 203 -13.56 -30.31 3.44
CA ARG A 203 -12.57 -29.25 3.24
C ARG A 203 -11.16 -29.74 3.52
N ARG A 204 -10.97 -30.46 4.62
CA ARG A 204 -9.67 -31.08 4.95
C ARG A 204 -9.23 -32.05 3.85
N ARG A 205 -10.13 -32.93 3.41
CA ARG A 205 -9.82 -33.87 2.32
C ARG A 205 -9.44 -33.17 1.02
N ALA A 206 -10.12 -32.08 0.66
CA ALA A 206 -9.75 -31.28 -0.50
C ALA A 206 -8.35 -30.65 -0.36
N LEU A 207 -8.03 -30.10 0.82
CA LEU A 207 -6.70 -29.56 1.12
C LEU A 207 -5.62 -30.64 1.09
N ASP A 208 -5.91 -31.83 1.62
CA ASP A 208 -4.98 -32.98 1.57
C ASP A 208 -4.64 -33.34 0.11
N ILE A 209 -5.65 -33.39 -0.78
CA ILE A 209 -5.45 -33.64 -2.21
C ILE A 209 -4.60 -32.53 -2.85
N LEU A 210 -4.94 -31.26 -2.59
CA LEU A 210 -4.21 -30.13 -3.17
C LEU A 210 -2.74 -30.12 -2.73
N GLN A 211 -2.47 -30.44 -1.47
CA GLN A 211 -1.11 -30.51 -0.91
C GLN A 211 -0.34 -31.72 -1.43
N SER A 212 -0.95 -32.91 -1.43
CA SER A 212 -0.28 -34.14 -1.89
C SER A 212 0.08 -34.06 -3.38
N GLU A 213 -0.81 -33.49 -4.18
CA GLU A 213 -0.61 -33.28 -5.62
C GLU A 213 0.17 -32.01 -5.96
N LYS A 214 0.64 -31.26 -4.94
CA LYS A 214 1.40 -30.01 -5.08
C LYS A 214 0.72 -28.99 -6.00
N LYS A 215 -0.61 -28.88 -5.93
CA LYS A 215 -1.38 -27.89 -6.68
C LYS A 215 -1.08 -26.49 -6.14
N ILE A 216 -1.21 -25.48 -6.99
CA ILE A 216 -1.14 -24.07 -6.56
C ILE A 216 -2.54 -23.65 -6.11
N TYR A 217 -2.67 -23.25 -4.85
CA TYR A 217 -3.96 -22.83 -4.33
C TYR A 217 -3.84 -21.76 -3.24
N HIS A 218 -4.92 -21.02 -3.03
CA HIS A 218 -5.15 -20.17 -1.88
C HIS A 218 -6.44 -20.62 -1.20
N TYR A 219 -6.43 -20.73 0.13
CA TYR A 219 -7.61 -21.11 0.91
C TYR A 219 -7.92 -20.03 1.95
N GLN A 220 -9.09 -19.42 1.80
CA GLN A 220 -9.65 -18.42 2.70
C GLN A 220 -10.86 -19.03 3.41
N LEU A 221 -10.88 -18.95 4.74
CA LEU A 221 -11.98 -19.45 5.56
C LEU A 221 -12.53 -18.31 6.44
N PHE A 222 -13.81 -18.04 6.30
CA PHE A 222 -14.52 -17.06 7.14
C PHE A 222 -15.25 -17.76 8.27
N SER A 223 -14.96 -17.34 9.50
CA SER A 223 -15.63 -17.84 10.71
C SER A 223 -17.05 -17.31 10.82
N GLY A 224 -17.94 -18.04 11.49
CA GLY A 224 -19.27 -17.55 11.90
C GLY A 224 -20.26 -17.26 10.78
N VAL A 225 -19.92 -17.55 9.52
CA VAL A 225 -20.81 -17.39 8.36
C VAL A 225 -21.22 -18.73 7.78
N GLU A 226 -22.36 -18.73 7.09
CA GLU A 226 -22.97 -19.91 6.50
C GLU A 226 -22.72 -20.02 4.99
N HIS A 227 -23.02 -21.21 4.45
CA HIS A 227 -23.01 -21.46 3.00
C HIS A 227 -23.86 -20.43 2.23
N GLY A 228 -23.26 -19.76 1.26
CA GLY A 228 -23.88 -18.66 0.51
C GLY A 228 -23.42 -17.26 0.92
N PHE A 229 -22.58 -17.14 1.95
CA PHE A 229 -22.12 -15.84 2.48
C PHE A 229 -21.65 -14.83 1.42
N ALA A 230 -20.92 -15.28 0.39
CA ALA A 230 -20.30 -14.38 -0.60
C ALA A 230 -21.31 -13.73 -1.56
N LEU A 231 -22.51 -14.31 -1.69
CA LEU A 231 -23.54 -13.84 -2.60
C LEU A 231 -24.85 -13.47 -1.89
N ARG A 232 -25.22 -14.22 -0.87
CA ARG A 232 -26.53 -14.20 -0.20
C ARG A 232 -26.49 -13.71 1.26
N GLY A 233 -25.33 -13.31 1.76
CA GLY A 233 -25.18 -12.74 3.10
C GLY A 233 -26.04 -11.49 3.29
N ASP A 234 -26.45 -11.23 4.53
CA ASP A 234 -27.28 -10.08 4.88
C ASP A 234 -26.42 -8.79 4.94
N PRO A 235 -26.60 -7.82 4.03
CA PRO A 235 -25.82 -6.58 4.05
C PRO A 235 -26.15 -5.67 5.24
N LYS A 236 -27.26 -5.91 5.96
CA LYS A 236 -27.62 -5.18 7.19
C LYS A 236 -26.88 -5.71 8.41
N ASP A 237 -26.39 -6.94 8.36
CA ASP A 237 -25.46 -7.49 9.35
C ASP A 237 -24.04 -7.03 8.97
N SER A 238 -23.42 -6.24 9.85
CA SER A 238 -22.10 -5.64 9.58
C SER A 238 -21.02 -6.69 9.34
N TYR A 239 -21.10 -7.85 10.00
CA TYR A 239 -20.11 -8.91 9.84
C TYR A 239 -20.31 -9.68 8.54
N GLN A 240 -21.55 -10.05 8.22
CA GLN A 240 -21.84 -10.70 6.94
C GLN A 240 -21.52 -9.79 5.75
N ARG A 241 -21.80 -8.49 5.86
CA ARG A 241 -21.37 -7.49 4.86
C ARG A 241 -19.86 -7.49 4.69
N TRP A 242 -19.11 -7.36 5.78
CA TRP A 242 -17.64 -7.38 5.75
C TRP A 242 -17.10 -8.67 5.14
N VAL A 243 -17.59 -9.84 5.56
CA VAL A 243 -17.17 -11.14 5.02
C VAL A 243 -17.47 -11.24 3.52
N LYS A 244 -18.64 -10.77 3.07
CA LYS A 244 -19.01 -10.75 1.65
C LYS A 244 -18.06 -9.87 0.83
N GLU A 245 -17.76 -8.67 1.32
CA GLU A 245 -16.82 -7.73 0.70
C GLU A 245 -15.41 -8.32 0.66
N GLN A 246 -14.91 -8.89 1.76
CA GLN A 246 -13.59 -9.52 1.82
C GLN A 246 -13.48 -10.78 0.95
N SER A 247 -14.57 -11.51 0.76
CA SER A 247 -14.60 -12.62 -0.19
C SER A 247 -14.48 -12.15 -1.64
N LEU A 248 -15.08 -11.02 -1.98
CA LEU A 248 -14.94 -10.43 -3.31
C LEU A 248 -13.53 -9.87 -3.48
N ASP A 249 -13.08 -9.08 -2.51
CA ASP A 249 -11.74 -8.48 -2.49
C ASP A 249 -10.65 -9.54 -2.59
N GLY A 250 -10.78 -10.68 -1.90
CA GLY A 250 -9.84 -11.79 -2.02
C GLY A 250 -9.69 -12.33 -3.45
N ILE A 251 -10.69 -12.14 -4.30
CA ILE A 251 -10.70 -12.57 -5.71
C ILE A 251 -10.30 -11.41 -6.65
N THR A 252 -10.75 -10.18 -6.38
CA THR A 252 -10.55 -9.01 -7.28
C THR A 252 -9.24 -8.25 -7.06
N THR A 253 -8.61 -8.38 -5.90
CA THR A 253 -7.54 -7.47 -5.50
C THR A 253 -6.26 -7.71 -6.30
N GLN A 254 -6.03 -6.82 -7.28
CA GLN A 254 -4.69 -6.33 -7.63
C GLN A 254 -3.93 -6.03 -6.34
N ALA A 255 -2.68 -6.47 -6.21
CA ALA A 255 -1.79 -6.51 -5.03
C ALA A 255 -1.66 -5.27 -4.09
N ALA A 256 -2.54 -4.27 -4.15
CA ALA A 256 -2.47 -3.04 -3.38
C ALA A 256 -3.16 -3.08 -2.00
N SER A 257 -4.19 -3.90 -1.75
CA SER A 257 -4.97 -3.80 -0.47
C SER A 257 -4.77 -4.93 0.54
N MET A 258 -4.07 -6.01 0.20
CA MET A 258 -3.79 -7.14 1.12
C MET A 258 -2.36 -7.20 1.65
N VAL A 259 -1.53 -6.18 1.38
CA VAL A 259 -0.29 -6.01 2.12
C VAL A 259 -0.69 -5.37 3.46
N PRO A 260 -0.46 -6.01 4.63
CA PRO A 260 -0.57 -5.29 5.91
C PRO A 260 0.22 -4.00 5.77
N PRO A 261 -0.24 -2.84 6.31
CA PRO A 261 0.35 -1.53 6.01
C PRO A 261 1.87 -1.64 6.04
N ARG A 262 2.49 -1.57 4.85
CA ARG A 262 3.93 -1.75 4.74
C ARG A 262 4.53 -0.59 5.51
N ALA A 263 5.37 -0.89 6.50
CA ALA A 263 6.06 0.16 7.24
C ALA A 263 6.76 1.08 6.23
N PHE A 264 6.63 2.40 6.40
CA PHE A 264 7.16 3.38 5.46
C PHE A 264 6.52 3.29 4.07
N ASP A 265 5.20 3.10 3.98
CA ASP A 265 4.46 3.20 2.72
C ASP A 265 4.04 4.64 2.41
N PHE A 266 4.68 5.20 1.39
CA PHE A 266 4.44 6.54 0.85
C PHE A 266 3.67 6.52 -0.47
N ALA A 267 3.06 5.39 -0.87
CA ALA A 267 2.20 5.37 -2.03
C ALA A 267 1.08 6.42 -1.91
N GLY A 268 0.98 7.27 -2.94
CA GLY A 268 0.04 8.40 -2.96
C GLY A 268 0.54 9.67 -2.26
N ASP A 269 1.66 9.62 -1.53
CA ASP A 269 2.26 10.79 -0.91
C ASP A 269 3.05 11.62 -1.93
N VAL A 270 3.14 12.92 -1.66
CA VAL A 270 3.90 13.87 -2.49
C VAL A 270 4.85 14.61 -1.58
N ALA A 271 6.14 14.56 -1.92
CA ALA A 271 7.21 15.16 -1.14
C ALA A 271 7.92 16.27 -1.92
N ILE A 272 8.19 17.38 -1.25
CA ILE A 272 9.09 18.43 -1.72
C ILE A 272 10.41 18.26 -0.97
N VAL A 273 11.52 18.11 -1.69
CA VAL A 273 12.86 18.07 -1.10
C VAL A 273 13.68 19.24 -1.62
N THR A 274 14.04 20.17 -0.74
CA THR A 274 14.90 21.31 -1.09
C THR A 274 16.38 20.92 -1.01
N GLY A 275 17.17 21.36 -1.99
CA GLY A 275 18.56 20.91 -2.13
C GLY A 275 18.63 19.41 -2.40
N ALA A 276 17.75 18.92 -3.29
CA ALA A 276 17.67 17.52 -3.66
C ALA A 276 18.85 17.05 -4.53
N GLY A 277 19.63 17.97 -5.08
CA GLY A 277 20.85 17.67 -5.82
C GLY A 277 22.06 17.41 -4.91
N SER A 278 23.20 17.15 -5.54
CA SER A 278 24.50 17.00 -4.89
C SER A 278 25.58 17.71 -5.70
N ARG A 279 26.49 18.41 -5.03
CA ARG A 279 27.48 19.29 -5.67
C ARG A 279 28.63 18.55 -6.37
N MET A 280 28.75 17.24 -6.16
CA MET A 280 29.80 16.41 -6.75
C MET A 280 29.17 15.24 -7.48
N ASP A 281 29.78 14.91 -8.62
CA ASP A 281 29.30 13.88 -9.52
C ASP A 281 29.28 12.50 -8.85
N GLY A 282 28.21 11.73 -9.06
CA GLY A 282 27.97 10.42 -8.45
C GLY A 282 27.83 10.38 -6.91
N GLU A 283 28.04 11.49 -6.19
CA GLU A 283 28.05 11.47 -4.73
C GLU A 283 26.68 11.69 -4.09
N ILE A 284 26.46 11.08 -2.93
CA ILE A 284 25.20 11.20 -2.18
C ILE A 284 25.29 12.31 -1.12
N GLY A 285 24.48 13.36 -1.31
CA GLY A 285 24.19 14.38 -0.30
C GLY A 285 22.91 14.06 0.48
N ASN A 286 22.67 14.73 1.62
CA ASN A 286 21.52 14.44 2.50
C ASN A 286 20.18 14.59 1.77
N GLY A 287 19.98 15.66 0.99
CA GLY A 287 18.77 15.87 0.21
C GLY A 287 18.58 14.81 -0.88
N ARG A 288 19.65 14.47 -1.62
CA ARG A 288 19.65 13.37 -2.60
C ARG A 288 19.25 12.04 -1.97
N ALA A 289 19.85 11.68 -0.83
CA ALA A 289 19.50 10.45 -0.10
C ALA A 289 18.04 10.42 0.33
N ALA A 290 17.53 11.54 0.86
CA ALA A 290 16.13 11.67 1.26
C ALA A 290 15.16 11.50 0.08
N ALA A 291 15.44 12.19 -1.04
CA ALA A 291 14.63 12.12 -2.24
C ALA A 291 14.57 10.69 -2.81
N ILE A 292 15.72 10.02 -2.92
CA ILE A 292 15.81 8.63 -3.38
C ILE A 292 15.03 7.70 -2.45
N LEU A 293 15.22 7.80 -1.13
CA LEU A 293 14.52 6.92 -0.18
C LEU A 293 13.00 7.13 -0.18
N LEU A 294 12.54 8.38 -0.27
CA LEU A 294 11.11 8.67 -0.37
C LEU A 294 10.50 8.09 -1.66
N ALA A 295 11.19 8.24 -2.80
CA ALA A 295 10.75 7.69 -4.08
C ALA A 295 10.76 6.16 -4.10
N ARG A 296 11.81 5.52 -3.55
CA ARG A 296 11.91 4.05 -3.36
C ARG A 296 10.72 3.47 -2.59
N HIS A 297 10.10 4.28 -1.73
CA HIS A 297 8.97 3.90 -0.89
C HIS A 297 7.61 4.41 -1.41
N GLY A 298 7.55 4.88 -2.66
CA GLY A 298 6.31 5.16 -3.37
C GLY A 298 5.87 6.63 -3.39
N ALA A 299 6.64 7.55 -2.77
CA ALA A 299 6.34 8.98 -2.86
C ALA A 299 6.62 9.52 -4.27
N LYS A 300 5.80 10.46 -4.73
CA LYS A 300 6.16 11.34 -5.86
C LYS A 300 6.99 12.50 -5.32
N VAL A 301 8.19 12.72 -5.86
CA VAL A 301 9.14 13.67 -5.28
C VAL A 301 9.42 14.86 -6.21
N ALA A 302 9.13 16.07 -5.74
CA ALA A 302 9.61 17.31 -6.34
C ALA A 302 11.04 17.60 -5.87
N LEU A 303 11.98 17.55 -6.81
CA LEU A 303 13.41 17.75 -6.61
C LEU A 303 13.74 19.24 -6.81
N LEU A 304 13.77 19.99 -5.71
CA LEU A 304 14.10 21.41 -5.75
C LEU A 304 15.61 21.59 -5.56
N ASP A 305 16.25 22.27 -6.50
CA ASP A 305 17.64 22.70 -6.36
C ASP A 305 17.87 24.00 -7.15
N LEU A 306 18.87 24.77 -6.75
CA LEU A 306 19.29 25.97 -7.49
C LEU A 306 20.00 25.57 -8.79
N ASN A 307 20.78 24.48 -8.72
CA ASN A 307 21.49 23.92 -9.86
C ASN A 307 20.70 22.71 -10.41
N GLU A 308 20.16 22.87 -11.61
CA GLU A 308 19.33 21.84 -12.23
C GLU A 308 20.11 20.55 -12.51
N ASP A 309 21.36 20.65 -12.95
CA ASP A 309 22.20 19.49 -13.28
C ASP A 309 22.47 18.60 -12.06
N TRP A 310 22.65 19.21 -10.88
CA TRP A 310 22.77 18.46 -9.63
C TRP A 310 21.50 17.66 -9.29
N ALA A 311 20.33 18.22 -9.60
CA ALA A 311 19.05 17.54 -9.42
C ALA A 311 18.76 16.50 -10.52
N ARG A 312 19.25 16.72 -11.76
CA ARG A 312 19.15 15.75 -12.87
C ARG A 312 19.76 14.41 -12.51
N GLU A 313 20.91 14.42 -11.84
CA GLU A 313 21.54 13.18 -11.42
C GLU A 313 20.74 12.46 -10.32
N THR A 314 20.10 13.20 -9.40
CA THR A 314 19.15 12.59 -8.43
C THR A 314 17.95 11.99 -9.16
N LYS A 315 17.38 12.70 -10.15
CA LYS A 315 16.27 12.20 -10.96
C LYS A 315 16.65 10.92 -11.70
N ARG A 316 17.83 10.88 -12.35
CA ARG A 316 18.34 9.68 -13.04
C ARG A 316 18.37 8.47 -12.09
N MET A 317 18.92 8.63 -10.88
CA MET A 317 18.97 7.57 -9.88
C MET A 317 17.58 7.09 -9.46
N ILE A 318 16.60 7.99 -9.34
CA ILE A 318 15.21 7.65 -9.00
C ILE A 318 14.53 6.92 -10.16
N ASP A 319 14.71 7.40 -11.39
CA ASP A 319 14.12 6.83 -12.59
C ASP A 319 14.67 5.40 -12.84
N GLU A 320 15.95 5.15 -12.58
CA GLU A 320 16.60 3.82 -12.67
C GLU A 320 16.03 2.80 -11.69
N GLU A 321 15.48 3.26 -10.57
CA GLU A 321 14.83 2.43 -9.57
C GLU A 321 13.30 2.35 -9.75
N GLY A 322 12.77 2.96 -10.81
CA GLY A 322 11.34 3.00 -11.13
C GLY A 322 10.52 3.93 -10.25
N GLY A 323 11.16 4.85 -9.52
CA GLY A 323 10.49 5.87 -8.71
C GLY A 323 9.95 7.03 -9.55
N THR A 324 9.14 7.90 -8.94
CA THR A 324 8.56 9.08 -9.62
C THR A 324 9.15 10.37 -9.05
N SER A 325 9.78 11.18 -9.90
CA SER A 325 10.28 12.48 -9.50
C SER A 325 10.32 13.50 -10.64
N GLU A 326 10.17 14.78 -10.28
CA GLU A 326 10.27 15.91 -11.21
C GLU A 326 11.17 17.01 -10.65
N ILE A 327 11.95 17.64 -11.54
CA ILE A 327 12.89 18.70 -11.17
C ILE A 327 12.18 20.05 -11.25
N ILE A 328 12.36 20.87 -10.22
CA ILE A 328 11.85 22.24 -10.18
C ILE A 328 12.99 23.15 -9.74
N GLN A 329 13.62 23.84 -10.70
CA GLN A 329 14.71 24.76 -10.39
C GLN A 329 14.21 25.86 -9.44
N THR A 330 14.82 25.97 -8.26
CA THR A 330 14.31 26.82 -7.18
C THR A 330 15.44 27.49 -6.42
N ASP A 331 15.36 28.82 -6.29
CA ASP A 331 16.16 29.61 -5.37
C ASP A 331 15.37 29.84 -4.09
N VAL A 332 15.61 29.01 -3.07
CA VAL A 332 14.88 29.08 -1.80
C VAL A 332 15.17 30.37 -1.00
N SER A 333 16.08 31.23 -1.45
CA SER A 333 16.28 32.57 -0.88
C SER A 333 15.28 33.60 -1.42
N LYS A 334 14.47 33.27 -2.43
CA LYS A 334 13.49 34.18 -3.05
C LYS A 334 12.06 33.68 -2.78
N GLU A 335 11.21 34.54 -2.22
CA GLU A 335 9.85 34.17 -1.82
C GLU A 335 8.99 33.74 -3.01
N ASP A 336 9.05 34.48 -4.13
CA ASP A 336 8.33 34.14 -5.35
C ASP A 336 8.76 32.76 -5.89
N SER A 337 10.06 32.46 -5.84
CA SER A 337 10.57 31.15 -6.26
C SER A 337 10.05 30.01 -5.36
N CYS A 338 9.97 30.22 -4.04
CA CYS A 338 9.36 29.25 -3.13
C CYS A 338 7.87 29.03 -3.43
N ARG A 339 7.10 30.11 -3.66
CA ARG A 339 5.68 30.03 -4.02
C ARG A 339 5.49 29.22 -5.30
N ASP A 340 6.23 29.59 -6.35
CA ASP A 340 6.08 29.01 -7.67
C ASP A 340 6.47 27.53 -7.65
N ALA A 341 7.48 27.14 -6.87
CA ALA A 341 7.89 25.74 -6.73
C ALA A 341 6.84 24.87 -6.04
N VAL A 342 6.18 25.38 -4.99
CA VAL A 342 5.05 24.67 -4.34
C VAL A 342 3.87 24.58 -5.30
N SER A 343 3.53 25.67 -5.99
CA SER A 343 2.45 25.68 -6.99
C SER A 343 2.70 24.66 -8.10
N LYS A 344 3.92 24.60 -8.63
CA LYS A 344 4.30 23.65 -9.68
C LYS A 344 4.27 22.21 -9.18
N THR A 345 4.64 21.96 -7.92
CA THR A 345 4.49 20.63 -7.29
C THR A 345 3.04 20.18 -7.28
N VAL A 346 2.11 21.07 -6.89
CA VAL A 346 0.67 20.78 -6.90
C VAL A 346 0.14 20.57 -8.32
N GLU A 347 0.59 21.36 -9.29
CA GLU A 347 0.23 21.19 -10.70
C GLU A 347 0.64 19.79 -11.22
N LEU A 348 1.86 19.34 -10.90
CA LEU A 348 2.41 18.08 -11.40
C LEU A 348 1.83 16.85 -10.68
N PHE A 349 1.64 16.95 -9.36
CA PHE A 349 1.35 15.78 -8.51
C PHE A 349 0.03 15.85 -7.74
N GLY A 350 -0.66 16.99 -7.76
CA GLY A 350 -2.00 17.20 -7.20
C GLY A 350 -2.05 17.54 -5.70
N ALA A 351 -0.95 17.39 -4.96
CA ALA A 351 -0.92 17.56 -3.51
C ALA A 351 0.48 17.89 -2.97
N VAL A 352 0.55 18.26 -1.69
CA VAL A 352 1.80 18.30 -0.91
C VAL A 352 1.53 17.66 0.44
N HIS A 353 2.29 16.62 0.77
CA HIS A 353 2.17 15.89 2.04
C HIS A 353 3.42 16.07 2.91
N ILE A 354 4.59 16.15 2.28
CA ILE A 354 5.89 16.16 2.96
C ILE A 354 6.73 17.34 2.44
N LEU A 355 7.36 18.08 3.35
CA LEU A 355 8.34 19.10 3.03
C LEU A 355 9.65 18.82 3.78
N VAL A 356 10.74 18.63 3.04
CA VAL A 356 12.09 18.49 3.58
C VAL A 356 12.87 19.77 3.30
N ASN A 357 13.08 20.56 4.36
CA ASN A 357 13.89 21.76 4.36
C ASN A 357 15.36 21.39 4.64
N ASN A 358 16.11 21.08 3.59
CA ASN A 358 17.49 20.59 3.67
C ASN A 358 18.54 21.62 3.22
N VAL A 359 18.17 22.62 2.42
CA VAL A 359 19.12 23.66 1.97
C VAL A 359 19.78 24.36 3.15
N GLY A 360 21.09 24.53 3.06
CA GLY A 360 21.86 25.38 3.96
C GLY A 360 23.29 25.59 3.47
N VAL A 361 23.93 26.62 3.99
CA VAL A 361 25.32 26.99 3.72
C VAL A 361 26.10 27.10 5.02
N GLY A 362 27.41 26.83 4.97
CA GLY A 362 28.32 27.09 6.09
C GLY A 362 28.41 28.58 6.41
N GLY A 363 28.32 29.40 5.37
CA GLY A 363 28.13 30.84 5.42
C GLY A 363 29.33 31.65 5.93
N ALA A 364 29.08 32.92 6.22
CA ALA A 364 30.07 33.92 6.63
C ALA A 364 31.02 33.41 7.73
N ILE A 365 32.33 33.62 7.51
CA ILE A 365 33.39 33.30 8.46
C ILE A 365 33.65 34.55 9.31
N GLY A 366 33.85 34.36 10.60
CA GLY A 366 34.11 35.44 11.55
C GLY A 366 33.44 35.23 12.88
N ASN A 367 33.75 36.12 13.81
CA ASN A 367 33.13 36.23 15.12
C ASN A 367 32.35 37.56 15.21
N ALA A 368 31.82 37.87 16.40
CA ALA A 368 30.97 39.04 16.61
C ALA A 368 31.66 40.38 16.28
N THR A 369 32.99 40.46 16.25
CA THR A 369 33.72 41.71 16.04
C THR A 369 34.11 41.95 14.58
N ASN A 370 34.05 40.93 13.70
CA ASN A 370 34.60 41.02 12.36
C ASN A 370 33.79 40.31 11.26
N ILE A 371 32.65 39.70 11.59
CA ILE A 371 31.80 39.08 10.59
C ILE A 371 31.19 40.14 9.65
N ASN A 372 31.18 39.85 8.34
CA ASN A 372 30.52 40.72 7.37
C ASN A 372 28.99 40.60 7.51
N LEU A 373 28.32 41.73 7.78
CA LEU A 373 26.88 41.75 8.07
C LEU A 373 26.02 41.47 6.84
N GLU A 374 26.44 41.89 5.65
CA GLU A 374 25.69 41.60 4.42
C GLU A 374 25.68 40.09 4.10
N ALA A 375 26.81 39.43 4.29
CA ALA A 375 26.95 37.98 4.15
C ALA A 375 26.19 37.24 5.28
N TRP A 376 26.20 37.78 6.50
CA TRP A 376 25.39 37.27 7.60
C TRP A 376 23.91 37.26 7.24
N ASP A 377 23.36 38.39 6.77
CA ASP A 377 21.94 38.52 6.43
C ASP A 377 21.54 37.59 5.28
N ARG A 378 22.37 37.53 4.23
CA ARG A 378 22.17 36.62 3.10
C ARG A 378 22.13 35.17 3.56
N ASP A 379 23.11 34.73 4.35
CA ASP A 379 23.24 33.33 4.72
C ASP A 379 22.23 32.92 5.81
N PHE A 380 21.84 33.85 6.69
CA PHE A 380 20.72 33.67 7.60
C PHE A 380 19.41 33.48 6.83
N ARG A 381 19.20 34.29 5.78
CA ARG A 381 18.05 34.14 4.88
C ARG A 381 18.04 32.77 4.20
N ILE A 382 19.19 32.29 3.73
CA ILE A 382 19.31 30.95 3.11
C ILE A 382 19.07 29.83 4.12
N ASN A 383 19.62 29.91 5.33
CA ASN A 383 19.54 28.82 6.31
C ASN A 383 18.20 28.77 7.06
N VAL A 384 17.62 29.93 7.39
CA VAL A 384 16.47 30.03 8.31
C VAL A 384 15.23 30.52 7.57
N THR A 385 15.30 31.70 6.95
CA THR A 385 14.13 32.34 6.32
C THR A 385 13.56 31.53 5.17
N SER A 386 14.42 30.82 4.41
CA SER A 386 14.01 29.91 3.33
C SER A 386 13.01 28.85 3.78
N MET A 387 13.21 28.27 4.97
CA MET A 387 12.32 27.24 5.52
C MET A 387 10.93 27.81 5.81
N ILE A 388 10.89 29.05 6.33
CA ILE A 388 9.63 29.77 6.56
C ILE A 388 8.91 30.03 5.23
N MET A 389 9.63 30.48 4.20
CA MET A 389 9.05 30.76 2.88
C MET A 389 8.49 29.50 2.23
N MET A 390 9.21 28.37 2.28
CA MET A 390 8.69 27.09 1.78
C MET A 390 7.46 26.63 2.59
N SER A 391 7.53 26.66 3.91
CA SER A 391 6.43 26.24 4.77
C SER A 391 5.18 27.12 4.64
N ARG A 392 5.36 28.43 4.42
CA ARG A 392 4.26 29.39 4.17
C ARG A 392 3.34 28.92 3.04
N TYR A 393 3.90 28.36 1.97
CA TYR A 393 3.13 27.90 0.82
C TYR A 393 2.78 26.41 0.90
N ALA A 394 3.61 25.58 1.52
CA ALA A 394 3.32 24.15 1.67
C ALA A 394 2.22 23.84 2.69
N ILE A 395 2.14 24.57 3.80
CA ILE A 395 1.15 24.33 4.88
C ILE A 395 -0.30 24.45 4.39
N PRO A 396 -0.69 25.48 3.62
CA PRO A 396 -2.02 25.54 3.01
C PRO A 396 -2.38 24.31 2.19
N GLU A 397 -1.44 23.74 1.43
CA GLU A 397 -1.66 22.53 0.64
C GLU A 397 -1.77 21.28 1.52
N MET A 398 -0.95 21.17 2.58
CA MET A 398 -1.06 20.09 3.58
C MET A 398 -2.41 20.11 4.31
N ARG A 399 -2.94 21.31 4.63
CA ARG A 399 -4.29 21.45 5.22
C ARG A 399 -5.37 20.85 4.34
N LYS A 400 -5.30 21.03 3.03
CA LYS A 400 -6.26 20.43 2.08
C LYS A 400 -6.23 18.90 2.11
N GLN A 401 -5.07 18.30 2.42
CA GLN A 401 -4.90 16.86 2.56
C GLN A 401 -5.28 16.32 3.95
N GLY A 402 -5.59 17.21 4.91
CA GLY A 402 -5.87 16.85 6.30
C GLY A 402 -4.67 16.30 7.08
N ARG A 403 -3.45 16.43 6.53
CA ARG A 403 -2.19 16.03 7.17
C ARG A 403 -0.98 16.70 6.54
N GLY A 404 0.12 16.78 7.29
CA GLY A 404 1.41 17.19 6.75
C GLY A 404 2.59 16.72 7.60
N SER A 405 3.77 16.61 6.98
CA SER A 405 5.03 16.37 7.68
C SER A 405 6.14 17.27 7.17
N ILE A 406 6.65 18.14 8.04
CA ILE A 406 7.75 19.05 7.75
C ILE A 406 8.99 18.57 8.52
N ILE A 407 10.10 18.39 7.80
CA ILE A 407 11.39 17.97 8.35
C ILE A 407 12.40 19.06 8.07
N ASN A 408 12.90 19.71 9.12
CA ASN A 408 13.94 20.72 9.04
C ASN A 408 15.31 20.10 9.34
N ILE A 409 16.32 20.41 8.52
CA ILE A 409 17.70 19.93 8.75
C ILE A 409 18.52 21.00 9.47
N SER A 410 18.78 20.74 10.75
CA SER A 410 19.70 21.52 11.58
C SER A 410 21.12 20.92 11.55
N SER A 411 21.80 20.85 12.70
CA SER A 411 23.14 20.30 12.91
C SER A 411 23.42 20.19 14.41
N VAL A 412 24.31 19.28 14.82
CA VAL A 412 24.84 19.27 16.20
C VAL A 412 25.53 20.57 16.59
N SER A 413 26.06 21.36 15.64
CA SER A 413 26.57 22.71 15.95
C SER A 413 25.47 23.64 16.49
N GLY A 414 24.20 23.42 16.13
CA GLY A 414 23.06 24.14 16.71
C GLY A 414 22.71 23.69 18.13
N LEU A 415 23.20 22.55 18.58
CA LEU A 415 23.03 22.02 19.93
C LEU A 415 24.21 22.35 20.85
N LEU A 416 25.43 22.36 20.30
CA LEU A 416 26.67 22.41 21.08
C LEU A 416 27.50 23.69 20.88
N GLY A 417 27.10 24.62 20.01
CA GLY A 417 27.79 25.89 19.76
C GLY A 417 29.17 25.79 19.09
N GLY A 418 29.88 24.66 19.22
CA GLY A 418 31.20 24.41 18.66
C GLY A 418 31.20 24.45 17.13
N ASN A 419 31.62 25.57 16.56
CA ASN A 419 31.92 25.75 15.15
C ASN A 419 32.88 26.95 14.98
N PRO A 420 33.84 26.93 14.03
CA PRO A 420 34.70 28.09 13.76
C PRO A 420 33.97 29.35 13.26
N SER A 421 32.75 29.22 12.73
CA SER A 421 31.89 30.34 12.31
C SER A 421 30.82 30.62 13.38
N LEU A 422 30.57 31.92 13.67
CA LEU A 422 29.47 32.35 14.53
C LEU A 422 28.09 32.09 13.90
N LEU A 423 27.96 32.27 12.58
CA LEU A 423 26.68 32.22 11.86
C LEU A 423 26.08 30.80 11.85
N TYR A 424 26.87 29.80 11.49
CA TYR A 424 26.37 28.44 11.31
C TYR A 424 25.69 27.86 12.56
N PRO A 425 26.32 27.81 13.77
CA PRO A 425 25.66 27.31 14.97
C PRO A 425 24.46 28.18 15.35
N THR A 426 24.51 29.49 15.15
CA THR A 426 23.38 30.40 15.41
C THR A 426 22.17 30.06 14.54
N THR A 427 22.35 29.95 13.22
CA THR A 427 21.25 29.61 12.29
C THR A 427 20.69 28.20 12.55
N LYS A 428 21.56 27.23 12.85
CA LYS A 428 21.14 25.86 13.18
C LYS A 428 20.43 25.78 14.54
N GLY A 429 20.81 26.59 15.52
CA GLY A 429 20.07 26.79 16.78
C GLY A 429 18.70 27.45 16.56
N ALA A 430 18.62 28.45 15.67
CA ALA A 430 17.35 29.08 15.30
C ALA A 430 16.37 28.07 14.67
N ILE A 431 16.85 27.19 13.78
CA ILE A 431 16.03 26.12 13.18
C ILE A 431 15.44 25.16 14.22
N ILE A 432 16.19 24.85 15.29
CA ILE A 432 15.73 23.99 16.38
C ILE A 432 14.51 24.60 17.07
N GLN A 433 14.59 25.88 17.44
CA GLN A 433 13.46 26.54 18.10
C GLN A 433 12.30 26.84 17.13
N MET A 434 12.60 27.19 15.88
CA MET A 434 11.59 27.36 14.83
C MET A 434 10.75 26.10 14.62
N THR A 435 11.39 24.93 14.61
CA THR A 435 10.71 23.62 14.52
C THR A 435 9.67 23.46 15.62
N ARG A 436 10.04 23.72 16.88
CA ARG A 436 9.14 23.60 18.03
C ARG A 436 7.99 24.60 17.97
N ALA A 437 8.28 25.85 17.57
CA ALA A 437 7.26 26.88 17.41
C ALA A 437 6.23 26.49 16.34
N MET A 438 6.68 26.03 15.17
CA MET A 438 5.80 25.58 14.10
C MET A 438 4.99 24.33 14.49
N ALA A 439 5.60 23.38 15.20
CA ALA A 439 4.90 22.21 15.71
C ALA A 439 3.75 22.60 16.66
N ALA A 440 3.98 23.57 17.55
CA ALA A 440 2.96 24.09 18.45
C ALA A 440 1.83 24.82 17.71
N GLN A 441 2.16 25.52 16.61
CA GLN A 441 1.18 26.26 15.81
C GLN A 441 0.31 25.37 14.93
N HIS A 442 0.88 24.30 14.36
CA HIS A 442 0.22 23.51 13.32
C HIS A 442 -0.16 22.08 13.75
N GLY A 443 0.18 21.67 14.97
CA GLY A 443 -0.11 20.33 15.48
C GLY A 443 -1.60 19.99 15.51
N SER A 444 -2.47 20.94 15.86
CA SER A 444 -3.93 20.76 15.83
C SER A 444 -4.50 20.57 14.42
N GLU A 445 -3.71 20.92 13.39
CA GLU A 445 -4.06 20.77 11.98
C GLU A 445 -3.56 19.43 11.41
N ASN A 446 -3.09 18.52 12.26
CA ASN A 446 -2.45 17.25 11.89
C ASN A 446 -1.20 17.45 11.01
N ILE A 447 -0.48 18.56 11.21
CA ILE A 447 0.78 18.86 10.54
C ILE A 447 1.91 18.73 11.56
N ARG A 448 2.75 17.73 11.35
CA ARG A 448 3.91 17.45 12.21
C ARG A 448 5.10 18.25 11.73
N VAL A 449 5.87 18.83 12.65
CA VAL A 449 7.09 19.58 12.32
C VAL A 449 8.22 19.08 13.21
N ASN A 450 9.22 18.45 12.63
CA ASN A 450 10.35 17.86 13.34
C ASN A 450 11.68 18.33 12.76
N CYS A 451 12.75 18.15 13.52
CA CYS A 451 14.09 18.56 13.16
C CYS A 451 15.06 17.39 13.28
N ILE A 452 15.94 17.24 12.31
CA ILE A 452 17.11 16.36 12.40
C ILE A 452 18.35 17.22 12.64
N ALA A 453 19.22 16.80 13.55
CA ALA A 453 20.49 17.45 13.84
C ALA A 453 21.64 16.49 13.46
N PRO A 454 22.13 16.54 12.20
CA PRO A 454 23.26 15.72 11.76
C PRO A 454 24.54 16.03 12.55
N GLY A 455 25.26 14.96 12.91
CA GLY A 455 26.63 15.01 13.43
C GLY A 455 27.69 15.06 12.34
N MET A 456 28.78 14.32 12.54
CA MET A 456 29.92 14.28 11.62
C MET A 456 29.66 13.35 10.44
N VAL A 457 28.76 13.78 9.55
CA VAL A 457 28.49 13.10 8.28
C VAL A 457 29.51 13.48 7.21
N TYR A 458 29.98 12.50 6.44
CA TYR A 458 30.97 12.70 5.38
C TYR A 458 30.28 12.82 4.01
N THR A 459 29.74 14.00 3.75
CA THR A 459 28.98 14.32 2.53
C THR A 459 29.76 15.28 1.64
N PRO A 460 29.35 15.47 0.37
CA PRO A 460 29.99 16.41 -0.55
C PRO A 460 30.31 17.80 0.04
N MET A 461 29.40 18.36 0.86
CA MET A 461 29.61 19.68 1.48
C MET A 461 30.82 19.71 2.43
N VAL A 462 31.14 18.59 3.08
CA VAL A 462 32.28 18.46 4.00
C VAL A 462 33.55 18.13 3.21
N ARG A 463 33.46 17.18 2.26
CA ARG A 463 34.58 16.77 1.39
C ARG A 463 35.16 17.92 0.58
N GLY A 464 34.31 18.77 0.02
CA GLY A 464 34.73 19.91 -0.80
C GLY A 464 35.52 20.99 -0.05
N ARG A 465 35.74 20.85 1.27
CA ARG A 465 36.53 21.80 2.08
C ARG A 465 38.03 21.50 2.10
N GLY A 466 38.51 20.42 1.45
CA GLY A 466 39.94 20.10 1.39
C GLY A 466 40.54 19.74 2.75
N MET A 467 39.87 18.86 3.49
CA MET A 467 40.25 18.47 4.85
C MET A 467 41.46 17.52 4.86
N THR A 468 42.40 17.72 5.79
CA THR A 468 43.51 16.78 6.03
C THR A 468 43.00 15.51 6.70
N GLU A 469 43.75 14.40 6.58
CA GLU A 469 43.36 13.14 7.22
C GLU A 469 43.32 13.26 8.75
N GLU A 470 44.23 14.05 9.34
CA GLU A 470 44.24 14.30 10.79
C GLU A 470 42.97 15.04 11.23
N THR A 471 42.52 16.03 10.44
CA THR A 471 41.29 16.77 10.73
C THR A 471 40.06 15.88 10.57
N ARG A 472 40.09 14.95 9.61
CA ARG A 472 39.02 13.97 9.41
C ARG A 472 38.96 12.97 10.57
N GLN A 473 40.11 12.45 10.99
CA GLN A 473 40.19 11.57 12.15
C GLN A 473 39.71 12.27 13.44
N ALA A 474 40.08 13.53 13.64
CA ALA A 474 39.59 14.32 14.78
C ALA A 474 38.05 14.52 14.77
N ARG A 475 37.39 14.46 13.61
CA ARG A 475 35.91 14.46 13.51
C ARG A 475 35.32 13.10 13.87
N ILE A 476 35.96 12.02 13.41
CA ILE A 476 35.58 10.64 13.76
C ILE A 476 35.63 10.46 15.28
N ASP A 477 36.68 10.97 15.92
CA ASP A 477 36.91 10.78 17.35
C ASP A 477 35.94 11.57 18.24
N GLN A 478 35.18 12.53 17.69
CA GLN A 478 34.17 13.28 18.44
C GLN A 478 32.93 12.45 18.79
N ASN A 479 32.62 11.41 18.03
CA ASN A 479 31.44 10.59 18.26
C ASN A 479 31.78 9.27 18.98
N LEU A 480 30.79 8.71 19.67
CA LEU A 480 30.96 7.49 20.47
C LEU A 480 31.16 6.25 19.59
N MET A 481 30.66 6.27 18.35
CA MET A 481 30.79 5.15 17.41
C MET A 481 32.14 5.11 16.67
N LYS A 482 32.98 6.15 16.81
CA LYS A 482 34.29 6.27 16.17
C LYS A 482 34.25 5.98 14.67
N LYS A 483 33.20 6.47 14.01
CA LYS A 483 33.05 6.43 12.54
C LYS A 483 32.29 7.65 12.05
N GLU A 484 32.45 8.02 10.78
CA GLU A 484 31.61 9.05 10.17
C GLU A 484 30.24 8.50 9.79
N GLY A 485 29.22 9.35 9.88
CA GLY A 485 27.93 9.07 9.27
C GLY A 485 27.96 9.34 7.77
N THR A 486 26.94 8.87 7.07
CA THR A 486 26.72 9.07 5.64
C THR A 486 25.45 9.87 5.41
N ALA A 487 25.23 10.34 4.17
CA ALA A 487 23.98 10.96 3.80
C ALA A 487 22.77 10.01 3.95
N TRP A 488 22.98 8.69 3.83
CA TRP A 488 21.93 7.69 4.00
C TRP A 488 21.42 7.63 5.43
N ASP A 489 22.29 7.80 6.44
CA ASP A 489 21.87 7.85 7.85
C ASP A 489 20.88 9.00 8.09
N ILE A 490 21.12 10.15 7.44
CA ILE A 490 20.20 11.30 7.48
C ILE A 490 18.93 11.02 6.66
N GLY A 491 19.08 10.41 5.48
CA GLY A 491 17.97 10.02 4.62
C GLY A 491 16.97 9.09 5.32
N TYR A 492 17.45 8.07 6.05
CA TYR A 492 16.58 7.15 6.80
C TYR A 492 15.88 7.82 7.99
N ALA A 493 16.54 8.76 8.67
CA ALA A 493 15.88 9.56 9.70
C ALA A 493 14.77 10.45 9.11
N ILE A 494 15.00 11.03 7.92
CA ILE A 494 13.97 11.78 7.18
C ILE A 494 12.81 10.85 6.80
N LEU A 495 13.10 9.67 6.24
CA LEU A 495 12.10 8.67 5.87
C LEU A 495 11.20 8.32 7.07
N PHE A 496 11.79 8.04 8.23
CA PHE A 496 11.01 7.76 9.45
C PHE A 496 10.16 8.94 9.90
N LEU A 497 10.75 10.14 10.03
CA LEU A 497 9.99 11.28 10.52
C LEU A 497 8.91 11.76 9.53
N ALA A 498 9.06 11.47 8.25
CA ALA A 498 8.06 11.74 7.22
C ALA A 498 6.90 10.73 7.23
N SER A 499 7.09 9.55 7.80
CA SER A 499 6.16 8.43 7.64
C SER A 499 4.90 8.53 8.50
N LYS A 500 3.95 7.65 8.23
CA LYS A 500 2.70 7.54 9.00
C LYS A 500 2.95 6.93 10.39
N GLU A 501 3.99 6.09 10.51
CA GLU A 501 4.43 5.49 11.78
C GLU A 501 4.95 6.53 12.77
N ALA A 502 5.48 7.66 12.30
CA ALA A 502 5.84 8.81 13.15
C ALA A 502 4.63 9.74 13.45
N GLY A 503 3.40 9.27 13.25
CA GLY A 503 2.17 10.06 13.40
C GLY A 503 1.95 10.71 14.77
N TRP A 504 2.61 10.21 15.82
CA TRP A 504 2.56 10.78 17.17
C TRP A 504 3.81 11.56 17.57
N ILE A 505 4.68 11.92 16.61
CA ILE A 505 5.94 12.62 16.83
C ILE A 505 5.91 13.98 16.14
N THR A 506 5.91 15.06 16.93
CA THR A 506 6.03 16.45 16.46
C THR A 506 6.85 17.28 17.46
N GLY A 507 7.56 18.30 17.00
CA GLY A 507 8.47 19.13 17.82
C GLY A 507 9.76 18.43 18.24
N LEU A 508 10.03 17.21 17.74
CA LEU A 508 11.23 16.45 18.05
C LEU A 508 12.47 17.10 17.44
N ILE A 509 13.55 17.14 18.22
CA ILE A 509 14.89 17.42 17.74
C ILE A 509 15.66 16.11 17.84
N MET A 510 15.94 15.48 16.69
CA MET A 510 16.56 14.16 16.60
C MET A 510 18.04 14.29 16.21
N PRO A 511 18.99 14.11 17.15
CA PRO A 511 20.39 13.96 16.81
C PRO A 511 20.62 12.67 15.99
N VAL A 512 21.33 12.80 14.87
CA VAL A 512 21.82 11.65 14.08
C VAL A 512 23.32 11.84 13.95
N ASP A 513 24.04 11.46 15.00
CA ASP A 513 25.38 12.02 15.26
C ASP A 513 26.39 11.03 15.85
N GLY A 514 26.11 9.73 15.80
CA GLY A 514 26.98 8.69 16.37
C GLY A 514 27.19 8.84 17.88
N GLY A 515 26.29 9.53 18.60
CA GLY A 515 26.37 9.76 20.04
C GLY A 515 27.18 10.99 20.45
N THR A 516 27.55 11.87 19.52
CA THR A 516 28.31 13.11 19.81
C THR A 516 27.63 13.95 20.90
N THR A 517 26.31 14.06 20.87
CA THR A 517 25.53 14.83 21.86
C THR A 517 25.11 14.02 23.08
N ALA A 518 25.25 12.69 23.05
CA ALA A 518 24.83 11.81 24.15
C ALA A 518 25.84 11.80 25.31
N GLY A 519 27.13 11.95 25.03
CA GLY A 519 28.18 11.92 26.05
C GLY A 519 29.58 12.00 25.43
N ARG A 520 30.61 11.93 26.28
CA ARG A 520 32.01 11.90 25.84
C ARG A 520 32.59 10.50 25.99
N SER A 521 33.39 10.08 25.01
CA SER A 521 34.06 8.77 25.00
C SER A 521 35.28 8.70 25.94
N ASP A 522 35.75 9.85 26.45
CA ASP A 522 36.99 10.00 27.23
C ASP A 522 36.75 9.99 28.74
N ARG A 523 35.59 9.50 29.21
CA ARG A 523 35.38 9.36 30.65
C ARG A 523 36.42 8.39 31.22
N PRO A 524 37.21 8.82 32.23
CA PRO A 524 38.09 7.88 32.91
C PRO A 524 37.23 6.75 33.46
N ALA A 525 37.68 5.50 33.29
CA ALA A 525 37.02 4.37 33.93
C ALA A 525 36.97 4.67 35.43
N LEU A 526 35.75 4.81 35.97
CA LEU A 526 35.59 4.92 37.42
C LEU A 526 36.12 3.61 38.00
N GLN A 527 37.01 3.69 38.98
CA GLN A 527 37.41 2.51 39.74
C GLN A 527 36.14 1.90 40.36
N ALA A 528 36.12 0.58 40.52
CA ALA A 528 35.02 -0.09 41.22
C ALA A 528 34.82 0.58 42.58
N ASP A 529 33.56 0.82 42.97
CA ASP A 529 33.21 1.38 44.28
C ASP A 529 33.55 0.35 45.38
N GLY A 530 34.81 0.36 45.80
CA GLY A 530 35.32 -0.51 46.87
C GLY A 530 34.74 -0.17 48.24
N LEU A 531 34.17 1.04 48.40
CA LEU A 531 33.56 1.49 49.64
C LEU A 531 32.31 0.66 49.98
N ALA A 532 31.54 0.26 48.97
CA ALA A 532 30.38 -0.60 49.15
C ALA A 532 30.79 -2.01 49.61
N ALA A 533 31.87 -2.56 49.05
CA ALA A 533 32.40 -3.87 49.45
C ALA A 533 32.99 -3.82 50.88
N GLU A 534 33.75 -2.78 51.22
CA GLU A 534 34.28 -2.55 52.58
C GLU A 534 33.17 -2.39 53.62
N ASN A 535 32.14 -1.61 53.31
CA ASN A 535 31.08 -1.30 54.28
C ASN A 535 30.06 -2.42 54.47
N THR A 536 29.90 -3.32 53.50
CA THR A 536 28.89 -4.38 53.56
C THR A 536 29.48 -5.78 53.79
N GLY A 537 30.78 -5.97 53.59
CA GLY A 537 31.43 -7.27 53.70
C GLY A 537 31.00 -8.29 52.64
N ILE A 538 30.23 -7.86 51.63
CA ILE A 538 29.80 -8.71 50.52
C ILE A 538 30.76 -8.42 49.36
N GLU A 539 31.78 -9.27 49.21
CA GLU A 539 32.58 -9.30 47.99
C GLU A 539 31.70 -9.78 46.82
N LYS A 540 31.90 -9.16 45.65
CA LYS A 540 31.17 -9.50 44.42
C LYS A 540 31.53 -10.87 43.87
#